data_AF-A0A2V7UPA2-F1
#
_entry.id   AF-A0A2V7UPA2-F1
#
_cell.length_a   1.000
_cell.length_b   1.000
_cell.length_c   1.000
_cell.angle_alpha   90.00
_cell.angle_beta   90.00
_cell.angle_gamma   90.00
#
_symmetry.space_group_name_H-M   'P 1'
#
loop_
_entity.id
_entity.type
_entity.pdbx_description
1 polymer ?
#
loop_
_entity_poly.entity_id
_entity_poly.type
_entity_poly.pdbx_seq_one_letter_code
_entity_poly.pdbx_strand_id
1 'polypeptide(L)'
;MYLEELQHWEREEAGYQWIQGTRPQTLAYGLTDSPVGLAAWIVEKFRTWSDCGGDVERRFTKDVLLTNIMLYWVTGAINSSFWPYFARRHSPWPLPDNQRIEVPTAYASFPREILHPPRAWAERAYNIRRWTYMPAGGHFAALEEPAALAADIRAFFRELR
;
A
#
# COMPACT_ATOMS: atom_id res chain seq x y z
N MET A 1 -19.73 7.31 -1.06
CA MET A 1 -18.82 6.26 -1.56
C MET A 1 -17.39 6.42 -1.02
N TYR A 2 -16.51 7.29 -1.55
CA TYR A 2 -15.11 7.36 -1.05
C TYR A 2 -14.99 7.75 0.44
N LEU A 3 -15.75 8.75 0.90
CA LEU A 3 -15.70 9.14 2.32
C LEU A 3 -16.20 8.02 3.26
N GLU A 4 -17.14 7.19 2.79
CA GLU A 4 -17.65 6.04 3.56
C GLU A 4 -16.61 4.92 3.59
N GLU A 5 -15.94 4.66 2.46
CA GLU A 5 -14.80 3.74 2.36
C GLU A 5 -13.67 4.17 3.31
N LEU A 6 -13.31 5.46 3.30
CA LEU A 6 -12.30 6.02 4.19
C LEU A 6 -12.70 5.85 5.67
N GLN A 7 -13.94 6.21 6.04
CA GLN A 7 -14.43 6.06 7.41
C GLN A 7 -14.44 4.60 7.86
N HIS A 8 -14.82 3.67 6.98
CA HIS A 8 -14.78 2.24 7.27
C HIS A 8 -13.34 1.77 7.50
N TRP A 9 -12.41 2.13 6.61
CA TRP A 9 -11.00 1.79 6.74
C TRP A 9 -10.38 2.38 8.01
N GLU A 10 -10.67 3.63 8.35
CA GLU A 10 -10.19 4.27 9.59
C GLU A 10 -10.66 3.52 10.84
N ARG A 11 -11.88 2.99 10.81
CA ARG A 11 -12.49 2.30 11.96
C ARG A 11 -12.03 0.86 12.11
N GLU A 12 -11.97 0.10 11.02
CA GLU A 12 -11.73 -1.36 11.06
C GLU A 12 -10.28 -1.74 10.73
N GLU A 13 -9.61 -1.00 9.84
CA GLU A 13 -8.38 -1.46 9.20
C GLU A 13 -7.14 -0.67 9.62
N ALA A 14 -7.30 0.58 10.05
CA ALA A 14 -6.17 1.47 10.33
C ALA A 14 -5.39 1.14 11.62
N GLY A 15 -5.84 0.17 12.42
CA GLY A 15 -5.22 -0.18 13.71
C GLY A 15 -3.72 -0.43 13.63
N TYR A 16 -3.26 -1.13 12.59
CA TYR A 16 -1.84 -1.40 12.33
C TYR A 16 -1.03 -0.09 12.20
N GLN A 17 -1.56 0.89 11.47
CA GLN A 17 -0.93 2.19 11.24
C GLN A 17 -0.93 3.04 12.51
N TRP A 18 -1.98 2.96 13.34
CA TRP A 18 -2.03 3.69 14.61
C TRP A 18 -0.96 3.21 15.59
N ILE A 19 -0.80 1.90 15.76
CA ILE A 19 0.22 1.36 16.68
C ILE A 19 1.65 1.59 16.13
N GLN A 20 1.88 1.40 14.83
CA GLN A 20 3.17 1.68 14.21
C GLN A 20 3.51 3.17 14.26
N GLY A 21 2.51 4.03 14.11
CA GLY A 21 2.67 5.48 14.16
C GLY A 21 2.95 6.02 15.56
N THR A 22 2.58 5.31 16.63
CA THR A 22 2.67 5.83 18.02
C THR A 22 3.70 5.11 18.88
N ARG A 23 3.84 3.79 18.72
CA ARG A 23 4.71 2.92 19.53
C ARG A 23 5.44 1.90 18.63
N PRO A 24 6.15 2.35 17.58
CA PRO A 24 6.77 1.45 16.59
C PRO A 24 7.72 0.43 17.26
N GLN A 25 8.61 0.91 18.14
CA GLN A 25 9.61 0.06 18.78
C GLN A 25 8.97 -0.97 19.74
N THR A 26 7.92 -0.60 20.47
CA THR A 26 7.24 -1.51 21.40
C THR A 26 6.58 -2.67 20.65
N LEU A 27 5.88 -2.39 19.55
CA LEU A 27 5.30 -3.42 18.70
C LEU A 27 6.39 -4.31 18.08
N ALA A 28 7.49 -3.71 17.63
CA ALA A 28 8.55 -4.43 16.94
C ALA A 28 9.21 -5.51 17.80
N TYR A 29 9.33 -5.31 19.13
CA TYR A 29 9.88 -6.35 20.01
C TYR A 29 9.04 -7.63 19.97
N GLY A 30 7.71 -7.52 20.03
CA GLY A 30 6.82 -8.69 19.94
C GLY A 30 6.88 -9.39 18.58
N LEU A 31 7.01 -8.64 17.50
CA LEU A 31 7.10 -9.21 16.14
C LEU A 31 8.49 -9.79 15.82
N THR A 32 9.54 -9.34 16.50
CA THR A 32 10.90 -9.88 16.32
C THR A 32 11.11 -11.15 17.15
N ASP A 33 10.36 -11.34 18.23
CA ASP A 33 10.49 -12.49 19.12
C ASP A 33 9.68 -13.73 18.67
N SER A 34 8.75 -13.55 17.73
CA SER A 34 7.88 -14.63 17.24
C SER A 34 7.73 -14.61 15.71
N PRO A 35 8.26 -15.62 14.99
CA PRO A 35 8.12 -15.67 13.53
C PRO A 35 6.66 -15.93 13.12
N VAL A 36 5.87 -16.61 13.95
CA VAL A 36 4.43 -16.79 13.73
C VAL A 36 3.68 -15.47 13.94
N GLY A 37 4.06 -14.68 14.95
CA GLY A 37 3.50 -13.35 15.18
C GLY A 37 3.78 -12.40 14.02
N LEU A 38 5.02 -12.39 13.52
CA LEU A 38 5.41 -11.65 12.32
C LEU A 38 4.63 -12.09 11.09
N ALA A 39 4.55 -13.40 10.84
CA ALA A 39 3.84 -13.95 9.71
C ALA A 39 2.36 -13.57 9.73
N ALA A 40 1.69 -13.70 10.87
CA ALA A 40 0.28 -13.31 11.02
C ALA A 40 0.08 -11.80 10.74
N TRP A 41 0.97 -10.95 11.26
CA TRP A 41 0.94 -9.50 11.06
C TRP A 41 1.07 -9.09 9.58
N ILE A 42 1.90 -9.80 8.81
CA ILE A 42 2.14 -9.51 7.40
C ILE A 42 1.06 -10.15 6.51
N VAL A 43 0.74 -11.43 6.73
CA VAL A 43 -0.19 -12.20 5.87
C VAL A 43 -1.60 -11.64 5.93
N GLU A 44 -2.03 -11.10 7.07
CA GLU A 44 -3.32 -10.43 7.16
C GLU A 44 -3.42 -9.28 6.14
N LYS A 45 -2.35 -8.50 5.94
CA LYS A 45 -2.32 -7.42 4.93
C LYS A 45 -2.35 -7.96 3.50
N PHE A 46 -1.61 -9.02 3.21
CA PHE A 46 -1.72 -9.70 1.91
C PHE A 46 -3.13 -10.23 1.65
N ARG A 47 -3.80 -10.77 2.66
CA ARG A 47 -5.17 -11.27 2.52
C ARG A 47 -6.20 -10.16 2.32
N THR A 48 -6.09 -9.07 3.07
CA THR A 48 -7.11 -7.99 3.09
C THR A 48 -6.93 -7.00 1.95
N TRP A 49 -5.68 -6.68 1.56
CA TRP A 49 -5.39 -5.62 0.58
C TRP A 49 -5.23 -6.10 -0.86
N SER A 50 -5.40 -7.39 -1.11
CA SER A 50 -5.23 -7.98 -2.44
C SER A 50 -6.54 -8.44 -3.04
N ASP A 51 -6.59 -8.57 -4.35
CA ASP A 51 -7.72 -9.11 -5.11
C ASP A 51 -7.80 -10.64 -5.05
N CYS A 52 -7.78 -11.18 -3.83
CA CYS A 52 -7.77 -12.61 -3.55
C CYS A 52 -9.10 -13.14 -2.99
N GLY A 53 -10.06 -12.25 -2.72
CA GLY A 53 -11.37 -12.62 -2.17
C GLY A 53 -11.29 -13.27 -0.77
N GLY A 54 -10.27 -12.92 0.01
CA GLY A 54 -10.04 -13.46 1.35
C GLY A 54 -9.30 -14.81 1.40
N ASP A 55 -8.98 -15.39 0.25
CA ASP A 55 -8.13 -16.58 0.11
C ASP A 55 -6.79 -16.19 -0.52
N VAL A 56 -5.83 -15.86 0.34
CA VAL A 56 -4.53 -15.27 -0.05
C VAL A 56 -3.76 -16.15 -1.06
N GLU A 57 -3.93 -17.47 -0.99
CA GLU A 57 -3.21 -18.40 -1.85
C GLU A 57 -3.71 -18.39 -3.32
N ARG A 58 -4.84 -17.74 -3.60
CA ARG A 58 -5.32 -17.50 -4.98
C ARG A 58 -4.47 -16.51 -5.74
N ARG A 59 -3.81 -15.57 -5.04
CA ARG A 59 -2.98 -14.53 -5.66
C ARG A 59 -1.50 -14.69 -5.37
N PHE A 60 -1.14 -15.32 -4.25
CA PHE A 60 0.26 -15.48 -3.86
C PHE A 60 0.55 -16.92 -3.46
N THR A 61 1.62 -17.50 -4.01
CA THR A 61 2.09 -18.80 -3.51
C THR A 61 2.63 -18.65 -2.08
N LYS A 62 2.65 -19.76 -1.33
CA LYS A 62 3.32 -19.79 -0.03
C LYS A 62 4.76 -19.33 -0.09
N ASP A 63 5.49 -19.68 -1.15
CA ASP A 63 6.88 -19.28 -1.32
C ASP A 63 7.03 -17.76 -1.46
N VAL A 64 6.13 -17.08 -2.17
CA VAL A 64 6.13 -15.61 -2.27
C VAL A 64 5.88 -14.98 -0.89
N LEU A 65 4.88 -15.47 -0.16
CA LEU A 65 4.55 -14.98 1.18
C LEU A 65 5.70 -15.21 2.17
N LEU A 66 6.22 -16.44 2.22
CA LEU A 66 7.34 -16.82 3.09
C LEU A 66 8.61 -16.07 2.72
N THR A 67 8.89 -15.86 1.43
CA THR A 67 10.03 -15.03 1.01
C THR A 67 9.90 -13.62 1.56
N ASN A 68 8.72 -12.99 1.45
CA ASN A 68 8.49 -11.67 2.00
C ASN A 68 8.68 -11.65 3.53
N ILE A 69 8.03 -12.55 4.25
CA ILE A 69 8.16 -12.68 5.71
C ILE A 69 9.61 -12.90 6.13
N MET A 70 10.33 -13.76 5.43
CA MET A 70 11.72 -14.08 5.75
C MET A 70 12.64 -12.90 5.53
N LEU A 71 12.40 -12.04 4.53
CA LEU A 71 13.14 -10.78 4.38
C LEU A 71 13.01 -9.91 5.62
N TYR A 72 11.81 -9.78 6.21
CA TYR A 72 11.64 -9.04 7.47
C TYR A 72 12.28 -9.75 8.67
N TRP A 73 12.14 -11.07 8.74
CA TRP A 73 12.62 -11.88 9.87
C TRP A 73 14.15 -11.87 9.95
N VAL A 74 14.84 -12.27 8.89
CA VAL A 74 16.30 -12.48 8.93
C VAL A 74 17.09 -11.18 9.05
N THR A 75 16.55 -10.07 8.55
CA THR A 75 17.22 -8.77 8.66
C THR A 75 16.78 -7.98 9.88
N GLY A 76 15.77 -8.44 10.63
CA GLY A 76 15.14 -7.65 11.70
C GLY A 76 14.48 -6.36 11.20
N ALA A 77 14.13 -6.27 9.90
CA ALA A 77 13.65 -5.03 9.29
C ALA A 77 12.22 -4.65 9.70
N ILE A 78 11.50 -5.50 10.45
CA ILE A 78 10.15 -5.15 10.92
C ILE A 78 10.15 -3.86 11.74
N ASN A 79 11.16 -3.66 12.61
CA ASN A 79 11.29 -2.43 13.39
C ASN A 79 11.56 -1.21 12.50
N SER A 80 12.57 -1.29 11.64
CA SER A 80 12.95 -0.17 10.77
C SER A 80 11.80 0.22 9.82
N SER A 81 11.01 -0.76 9.38
CA SER A 81 9.87 -0.54 8.48
C SER A 81 8.71 0.27 9.09
N PHE A 82 8.64 0.42 10.40
CA PHE A 82 7.56 1.17 11.07
C PHE A 82 7.84 2.67 11.20
N TRP A 83 9.10 3.10 11.09
CA TRP A 83 9.47 4.51 11.23
C TRP A 83 8.80 5.46 10.23
N PRO A 84 8.53 5.08 8.96
CA PRO A 84 7.72 5.91 8.07
C PRO A 84 6.33 6.25 8.62
N TYR A 85 5.67 5.33 9.32
CA TYR A 85 4.38 5.59 9.96
C TYR A 85 4.52 6.58 11.13
N PHE A 86 5.55 6.40 11.96
CA PHE A 86 5.84 7.32 13.06
C PHE A 86 6.15 8.72 12.52
N ALA A 87 7.02 8.83 11.53
CA ALA A 87 7.39 10.10 10.91
C ALA A 87 6.18 10.79 10.28
N ARG A 88 5.37 10.07 9.48
CA ARG A 88 4.15 10.61 8.85
C ARG A 88 3.16 11.11 9.89
N ARG A 89 2.97 10.38 11.00
CA ARG A 89 2.04 10.77 12.05
C ARG A 89 2.47 12.04 12.81
N HIS A 90 3.77 12.25 12.96
CA HIS A 90 4.33 13.38 13.73
C HIS A 90 4.87 14.52 12.85
N SER A 91 4.62 14.46 11.54
CA SER A 91 4.99 15.50 10.58
C SER A 91 3.73 16.13 9.99
N PRO A 92 3.78 17.41 9.57
CA PRO A 92 2.70 18.00 8.79
C PRO A 92 2.50 17.24 7.47
N TRP A 93 1.33 17.44 6.87
CA TRP A 93 1.01 16.80 5.60
C TRP A 93 2.03 17.22 4.52
N PRO A 94 2.59 16.28 3.72
CA PRO A 94 3.72 16.58 2.83
C PRO A 94 3.44 17.57 1.71
N LEU A 95 2.16 17.69 1.30
CA LEU A 95 1.74 18.61 0.25
C LEU A 95 0.96 19.76 0.90
N PRO A 96 1.54 20.94 1.09
CA PRO A 96 0.84 22.05 1.74
C PRO A 96 -0.48 22.38 1.05
N ASP A 97 -1.41 22.95 1.81
CA ASP A 97 -2.70 23.37 1.26
C ASP A 97 -2.50 24.27 0.03
N ASN A 98 -3.34 24.05 -0.98
CA ASN A 98 -3.30 24.76 -2.26
C ASN A 98 -2.01 24.60 -3.08
N GLN A 99 -1.15 23.64 -2.75
CA GLN A 99 -0.04 23.25 -3.62
C GLN A 99 -0.40 22.02 -4.47
N ARG A 100 0.15 22.00 -5.68
CA ARG A 100 -0.03 20.93 -6.65
C ARG A 100 1.32 20.45 -7.15
N ILE A 101 1.46 19.14 -7.32
CA ILE A 101 2.66 18.52 -7.90
C ILE A 101 2.56 18.67 -9.42
N GLU A 102 3.39 19.54 -9.99
CA GLU A 102 3.37 19.87 -11.42
C GLU A 102 4.13 18.87 -12.30
N VAL A 103 4.93 17.98 -11.71
CA VAL A 103 5.60 16.90 -12.43
C VAL A 103 4.56 15.99 -13.09
N PRO A 104 4.70 15.65 -14.39
CA PRO A 104 3.79 14.72 -15.06
C PRO A 104 3.59 13.44 -14.26
N THR A 105 2.33 13.11 -13.99
CA THR A 105 1.96 11.97 -13.14
C THR A 105 1.00 11.04 -13.89
N ALA A 106 1.21 9.74 -13.76
CA ALA A 106 0.23 8.72 -14.17
C ALA A 106 -0.39 8.06 -12.94
N TYR A 107 -1.66 7.68 -13.06
CA TYR A 107 -2.38 6.95 -12.02
C TYR A 107 -2.99 5.67 -12.58
N ALA A 108 -2.56 4.53 -12.03
CA ALA A 108 -3.11 3.21 -12.29
C ALA A 108 -4.10 2.84 -11.17
N SER A 109 -5.39 2.88 -11.48
CA SER A 109 -6.48 2.61 -10.55
C SER A 109 -6.80 1.12 -10.51
N PHE A 110 -6.20 0.39 -9.57
CA PHE A 110 -6.51 -1.01 -9.29
C PHE A 110 -7.82 -1.15 -8.50
N PRO A 111 -8.70 -2.11 -8.84
CA PRO A 111 -10.05 -2.18 -8.29
C PRO A 111 -10.13 -2.66 -6.83
N ARG A 112 -9.03 -3.20 -6.27
CA ARG A 112 -8.93 -3.64 -4.87
C ARG A 112 -7.84 -2.91 -4.10
N GLU A 113 -7.49 -1.70 -4.51
CA GLU A 113 -6.64 -0.84 -3.70
C GLU A 113 -7.35 -0.53 -2.36
N ILE A 114 -6.59 -0.21 -1.31
CA ILE A 114 -7.11 0.04 0.04
C ILE A 114 -8.13 1.20 0.03
N LEU A 115 -7.86 2.23 -0.76
CA LEU A 115 -8.68 3.44 -0.87
C LEU A 115 -8.73 3.89 -2.33
N HIS A 116 -9.91 4.29 -2.80
CA HIS A 116 -10.12 4.71 -4.20
C HIS A 116 -10.45 6.20 -4.28
N PRO A 117 -9.44 7.10 -4.19
CA PRO A 117 -9.69 8.53 -4.22
C PRO A 117 -10.37 8.93 -5.54
N PRO A 118 -11.37 9.82 -5.50
CA PRO A 118 -11.98 10.34 -6.72
C PRO A 118 -10.93 10.98 -7.61
N ARG A 119 -10.97 10.71 -8.92
CA ARG A 119 -10.04 11.29 -9.90
C ARG A 119 -9.92 12.81 -9.78
N ALA A 120 -11.05 13.50 -9.62
CA ALA A 120 -11.08 14.95 -9.43
C ALA A 120 -10.30 15.44 -8.19
N TRP A 121 -10.15 14.61 -7.15
CA TRP A 121 -9.36 14.95 -5.96
C TRP A 121 -7.88 14.77 -6.23
N ALA A 122 -7.51 13.68 -6.91
CA ALA A 122 -6.13 13.45 -7.33
C ALA A 122 -5.65 14.52 -8.33
N GLU A 123 -6.50 14.95 -9.27
CA GLU A 123 -6.16 16.00 -10.25
C GLU A 123 -5.93 17.39 -9.61
N ARG A 124 -6.52 17.65 -8.44
CA ARG A 124 -6.23 18.87 -7.64
C ARG A 124 -4.83 18.82 -7.02
N ALA A 125 -4.35 17.64 -6.65
CA ALA A 125 -3.06 17.45 -6.00
C ALA A 125 -1.91 17.18 -6.99
N TYR A 126 -2.19 16.62 -8.17
CA TYR A 126 -1.19 16.18 -9.15
C TYR A 126 -1.50 16.62 -10.58
N ASN A 127 -0.45 16.84 -11.38
CA ASN A 127 -0.53 16.99 -12.82
C ASN A 127 -0.72 15.64 -13.53
N ILE A 128 -1.93 15.08 -13.40
CA ILE A 128 -2.28 13.79 -13.98
C ILE A 128 -2.35 13.90 -15.51
N ARG A 129 -1.45 13.19 -16.20
CA ARG A 129 -1.43 13.06 -17.66
C ARG A 129 -2.09 11.79 -18.15
N ARG A 130 -2.13 10.76 -17.31
CA ARG A 130 -2.71 9.46 -17.63
C ARG A 130 -3.45 8.90 -16.43
N TRP A 131 -4.67 8.42 -16.65
CA TRP A 131 -5.47 7.71 -15.66
C TRP A 131 -5.99 6.41 -16.27
N THR A 132 -5.58 5.28 -15.71
CA THR A 132 -5.91 3.95 -16.24
C THR A 132 -6.71 3.18 -15.22
N TYR A 133 -7.90 2.72 -15.58
CA TYR A 133 -8.66 1.77 -14.77
C TYR A 133 -8.18 0.35 -15.08
N MET A 134 -7.63 -0.33 -14.09
CA MET A 134 -7.11 -1.69 -14.25
C MET A 134 -8.24 -2.72 -14.13
N PRO A 135 -8.18 -3.83 -14.88
CA PRO A 135 -9.25 -4.83 -14.89
C PRO A 135 -9.29 -5.70 -13.62
N ALA A 136 -8.16 -5.87 -12.93
CA ALA A 136 -8.01 -6.71 -11.75
C ALA A 136 -6.80 -6.23 -10.90
N GLY A 137 -6.63 -6.80 -9.70
CA GLY A 137 -5.52 -6.53 -8.79
C GLY A 137 -5.86 -5.54 -7.66
N GLY A 138 -5.04 -5.56 -6.61
CA GLY A 138 -5.18 -4.69 -5.44
C GLY A 138 -3.92 -3.91 -5.11
N HIS A 139 -3.65 -3.76 -3.82
CA HIS A 139 -2.54 -2.96 -3.29
C HIS A 139 -1.17 -3.44 -3.76
N PHE A 140 -1.00 -4.76 -3.92
CA PHE A 140 0.25 -5.36 -4.36
C PHE A 140 0.29 -5.52 -5.87
N ALA A 141 -0.09 -4.47 -6.61
CA ALA A 141 -0.23 -4.45 -8.07
C ALA A 141 0.94 -5.09 -8.83
N ALA A 142 2.18 -4.87 -8.39
CA ALA A 142 3.37 -5.43 -9.03
C ALA A 142 3.50 -6.96 -8.84
N LEU A 143 2.93 -7.52 -7.77
CA LEU A 143 2.90 -8.96 -7.52
C LEU A 143 1.65 -9.60 -8.13
N GLU A 144 0.50 -8.91 -8.11
CA GLU A 144 -0.77 -9.44 -8.59
C GLU A 144 -0.94 -9.36 -10.10
N GLU A 145 -0.59 -8.22 -10.70
CA GLU A 145 -0.80 -7.92 -12.11
C GLU A 145 0.45 -7.27 -12.77
N PRO A 146 1.63 -7.93 -12.69
CA PRO A 146 2.91 -7.36 -13.11
C PRO A 146 2.91 -6.88 -14.56
N ALA A 147 2.27 -7.62 -15.46
CA ALA A 147 2.23 -7.30 -16.88
C ALA A 147 1.39 -6.04 -17.16
N ALA A 148 0.25 -5.90 -16.49
CA ALA A 148 -0.63 -4.74 -16.62
C ALA A 148 0.06 -3.48 -16.09
N LEU A 149 0.65 -3.55 -14.89
CA LEU A 149 1.40 -2.43 -14.30
C LEU A 149 2.58 -2.02 -15.20
N ALA A 150 3.39 -2.99 -15.67
CA ALA A 150 4.52 -2.70 -16.53
C ALA A 150 4.10 -2.10 -17.89
N ALA A 151 2.98 -2.56 -18.46
CA ALA A 151 2.44 -2.00 -19.69
C ALA A 151 2.03 -0.54 -19.53
N ASP A 152 1.38 -0.19 -18.41
CA ASP A 152 0.93 1.17 -18.12
C ASP A 152 2.10 2.12 -17.87
N ILE A 153 3.11 1.70 -17.10
CA ILE A 153 4.35 2.45 -16.91
C ILE A 153 5.01 2.74 -18.27
N ARG A 154 5.14 1.72 -19.13
CA ARG A 154 5.73 1.89 -20.47
C ARG A 154 4.88 2.79 -21.37
N ALA A 155 3.56 2.74 -21.27
CA ALA A 155 2.67 3.62 -22.03
C ALA A 155 2.89 5.08 -21.61
N PHE A 156 2.88 5.36 -20.30
CA PHE A 156 3.12 6.69 -19.77
C PHE A 156 4.46 7.28 -20.23
N PHE A 157 5.57 6.55 -20.05
CA PHE A 157 6.89 7.06 -20.43
C PHE A 157 7.11 7.15 -21.94
N ARG A 158 6.31 6.49 -22.77
CA ARG A 158 6.37 6.67 -24.24
C ARG A 158 5.88 8.05 -24.67
N GLU A 159 4.95 8.65 -23.93
CA GLU A 159 4.41 10.00 -24.20
C GLU A 159 5.37 11.11 -23.74
N LEU A 160 6.38 10.79 -22.92
CA LEU A 160 7.34 11.73 -22.33
C LEU A 160 8.76 11.61 -22.90
N ARG A 161 8.97 10.74 -23.89
CA ARG A 161 10.24 10.52 -24.56
C ARG A 161 10.42 11.41 -25.78
#